data_AF-A0AAE1SIS9-F1
#
_entry.id   AF-A0AAE1SIS9-F1
#
_cell.length_a   1.000
_cell.length_b   1.000
_cell.length_c   1.000
_cell.angle_alpha   90.00
_cell.angle_beta   90.00
_cell.angle_gamma   90.00
#
_symmetry.space_group_name_H-M   'P 1'
#
loop_
_entity.id
_entity.type
_entity.pdbx_description
1 polymer ?
#
loop_
_entity_poly.entity_id
_entity_poly.type
_entity_poly.pdbx_seq_one_letter_code
_entity_poly.pdbx_strand_id
1 'polypeptide(L)'
;MAPRWKGKGAETKALADPISEIVSQLQSSLIQSNSQGLLSGTSVLLKADTAQTDLLNRACFGRAKVTSAENEQWFQLSMEEAFYLYRSLMCIKIADHNDCEQNINELWKYMMSKRENFPVLYKAYSHLRSKNWVVRSGSQYGVDFVAYRHHPALVHSEYAVLVLSSARNGTSNGRLRVWSDFQCILRLCGSVAKTLLVLNIIEDNSCAASPSCLESYGVEERTITRWSPEQCREGVAEKNSDLRRSAFKPTAPAAKAVVDQFLIVRH
;
A
#
# COMPACT_ATOMS: atom_id res chain seq x y z
N MET A 1 12.90 -11.91 -5.63
CA MET A 1 13.73 -11.13 -6.58
C MET A 1 14.63 -10.20 -5.78
N ALA A 2 15.84 -9.86 -6.26
CA ALA A 2 16.69 -8.89 -5.58
C ALA A 2 16.16 -7.44 -5.75
N PRO A 3 16.44 -6.50 -4.82
CA PRO A 3 16.05 -5.11 -4.96
C PRO A 3 16.69 -4.47 -6.20
N ARG A 4 15.97 -3.54 -6.85
CA ARG A 4 16.48 -2.81 -8.02
C ARG A 4 16.98 -1.43 -7.60
N TRP A 5 18.29 -1.34 -7.35
CA TRP A 5 18.96 -0.13 -6.88
C TRP A 5 19.13 0.92 -8.00
N LYS A 6 19.00 2.21 -7.66
CA LYS A 6 19.11 3.34 -8.61
C LYS A 6 20.56 3.81 -8.89
N GLY A 7 21.55 3.29 -8.17
CA GLY A 7 22.94 3.68 -8.35
C GLY A 7 23.91 2.92 -7.46
N LYS A 8 25.22 3.09 -7.73
CA LYS A 8 26.30 2.49 -6.91
C LYS A 8 26.23 3.03 -5.48
N GLY A 9 26.30 2.14 -4.49
CA GLY A 9 26.26 2.49 -3.06
C GLY A 9 24.85 2.77 -2.51
N ALA A 10 23.79 2.72 -3.32
CA ALA A 10 22.42 2.90 -2.83
C ALA A 10 22.01 1.80 -1.85
N GLU A 11 22.47 0.57 -2.08
CA GLU A 11 22.28 -0.57 -1.18
C GLU A 11 22.92 -0.33 0.19
N THR A 12 24.20 0.05 0.21
CA THR A 12 24.93 0.34 1.45
C THR A 12 24.25 1.45 2.25
N LYS A 13 23.79 2.52 1.58
CA LYS A 13 23.02 3.60 2.22
C LYS A 13 21.69 3.12 2.79
N ALA A 14 20.97 2.27 2.06
CA ALA A 14 19.68 1.75 2.49
C ALA A 14 19.79 0.76 3.66
N LEU A 15 20.90 0.02 3.75
CA LEU A 15 21.19 -0.89 4.86
C LEU A 15 21.69 -0.15 6.10
N ALA A 16 22.41 0.96 5.91
CA ALA A 16 22.87 1.81 7.01
C ALA A 16 21.73 2.59 7.68
N ASP A 17 20.61 2.79 6.98
CA ASP A 17 19.45 3.55 7.47
C ASP A 17 18.14 2.76 7.25
N PRO A 18 17.85 1.74 8.08
CA PRO A 18 16.71 0.86 7.89
C PRO A 18 15.39 1.58 8.20
N ILE A 19 14.39 1.39 7.32
CA ILE A 19 13.07 2.05 7.42
C ILE A 19 12.41 1.85 8.80
N SER A 20 12.54 0.67 9.39
CA SER A 20 11.94 0.37 10.70
C SER A 20 12.51 1.24 11.82
N GLU A 21 13.81 1.55 11.77
CA GLU A 21 14.46 2.40 12.77
C GLU A 21 14.06 3.86 12.57
N ILE A 22 14.02 4.34 11.33
CA ILE A 22 13.56 5.70 11.01
C ILE A 22 12.11 5.91 11.47
N VAL A 23 11.23 4.93 11.22
CA VAL A 23 9.83 5.00 11.65
C VAL A 23 9.73 5.01 13.18
N SER A 24 10.57 4.26 13.88
CA SER A 24 10.62 4.28 15.35
C SER A 24 11.11 5.64 15.89
N GLN A 25 12.16 6.21 15.30
CA GLN A 25 12.66 7.55 15.66
C GLN A 25 11.59 8.62 15.40
N LEU A 26 10.90 8.56 14.26
CA LEU A 26 9.79 9.44 13.92
C LEU A 26 8.66 9.32 14.95
N GLN A 27 8.28 8.10 15.32
CA GLN A 27 7.24 7.84 16.31
C GLN A 27 7.58 8.50 17.65
N SER A 28 8.80 8.29 18.16
CA SER A 28 9.25 8.90 19.42
C SER A 28 9.26 10.42 19.35
N SER A 29 9.75 11.00 18.24
CA SER A 29 9.80 12.45 18.05
C SER A 29 8.40 13.09 18.05
N LEU A 30 7.44 12.50 17.33
CA LEU A 30 6.06 13.02 17.25
C LEU A 30 5.30 12.91 18.58
N ILE A 31 5.56 11.84 19.36
CA ILE A 31 5.00 11.67 20.70
C ILE A 31 5.55 12.75 21.65
N GLN A 32 6.86 13.00 21.62
CA GLN A 32 7.51 13.98 22.50
C GLN A 32 7.01 15.40 22.25
N SER A 33 6.74 15.78 21.00
CA SER A 33 6.23 17.10 20.64
C SER A 33 4.70 17.21 20.75
N ASN A 34 3.98 16.15 21.12
CA ASN A 34 2.53 16.07 21.10
C ASN A 34 1.94 16.59 19.77
N SER A 35 2.50 16.09 18.65
CA SER A 35 2.18 16.62 17.32
C SER A 35 0.71 16.43 16.94
N GLN A 36 0.14 17.45 16.31
CA GLN A 36 -1.27 17.50 15.93
C GLN A 36 -1.41 17.71 14.43
N GLY A 37 -2.25 16.88 13.80
CA GLY A 37 -2.66 17.00 12.41
C GLY A 37 -4.01 17.69 12.28
N LEU A 38 -4.13 18.64 11.36
CA LEU A 38 -5.35 19.36 11.04
C LEU A 38 -6.06 18.72 9.84
N LEU A 39 -7.35 18.40 9.99
CA LEU A 39 -8.16 17.89 8.89
C LEU A 39 -8.36 18.95 7.79
N SER A 40 -8.02 18.59 6.55
CA SER A 40 -8.17 19.46 5.39
C SER A 40 -8.70 18.67 4.18
N GLY A 41 -10.03 18.62 4.06
CA GLY A 41 -10.74 17.99 2.94
C GLY A 41 -10.52 16.48 2.85
N THR A 42 -9.62 16.04 1.96
CA THR A 42 -9.26 14.62 1.77
C THR A 42 -7.82 14.32 2.21
N SER A 43 -7.22 15.22 2.98
CA SER A 43 -5.86 15.13 3.50
C SER A 43 -5.78 15.68 4.92
N VAL A 44 -4.67 15.38 5.60
CA VAL A 44 -4.36 15.91 6.93
C VAL A 44 -3.08 16.71 6.83
N LEU A 45 -3.08 17.91 7.39
CA LEU A 45 -1.90 18.78 7.44
C LEU A 45 -1.22 18.63 8.79
N LEU A 46 0.02 18.16 8.78
CA LEU A 46 0.85 18.01 9.96
C LEU A 46 1.90 19.11 9.95
N LYS A 47 2.00 19.86 11.03
CA LYS A 47 3.09 20.81 11.24
C LYS A 47 4.30 20.06 11.79
N ALA A 48 5.47 20.28 11.20
CA ALA A 48 6.70 19.61 11.60
C ALA A 48 7.85 20.61 11.75
N ASP A 49 8.67 20.40 12.78
CA ASP A 49 9.96 21.07 12.94
C ASP A 49 11.01 20.51 11.95
N THR A 50 12.24 21.05 11.98
CA THR A 50 13.33 20.64 11.08
C THR A 50 13.72 19.16 11.26
N ALA A 51 13.74 18.63 12.49
CA ALA A 51 14.13 17.25 12.76
C ALA A 51 13.03 16.27 12.34
N GLN A 52 11.77 16.60 12.64
CA GLN A 52 10.58 15.88 12.20
C GLN A 52 10.46 15.90 10.68
N THR A 53 10.82 17.01 10.03
CA THR A 53 10.85 17.14 8.57
C THR A 53 11.84 16.14 7.95
N ASP A 54 13.05 16.01 8.50
CA ASP A 54 14.02 15.00 8.04
C ASP A 54 13.47 13.59 8.20
N LEU A 55 12.93 13.27 9.39
CA LEU A 55 12.36 11.95 9.69
C LEU A 55 11.14 11.61 8.83
N LEU A 56 10.23 12.56 8.58
CA LEU A 56 9.07 12.37 7.71
C LEU A 56 9.49 12.10 6.26
N ASN A 57 10.48 12.83 5.76
CA ASN A 57 11.03 12.62 4.43
C ASN A 57 11.69 11.23 4.32
N ARG A 58 12.55 10.87 5.28
CA ARG A 58 13.25 9.57 5.33
C ARG A 58 12.29 8.39 5.51
N ALA A 59 11.26 8.51 6.34
CA ALA A 59 10.21 7.51 6.53
C ALA A 59 9.16 7.48 5.40
N CYS A 60 9.24 8.46 4.48
CA CYS A 60 8.37 8.60 3.31
C CYS A 60 6.88 8.78 3.66
N PHE A 61 6.56 9.51 4.72
CA PHE A 61 5.18 9.89 5.04
C PHE A 61 4.84 11.24 4.44
N GLY A 62 3.73 11.31 3.70
CA GLY A 62 3.20 12.56 3.19
C GLY A 62 4.07 13.26 2.15
N ARG A 63 3.79 14.55 1.95
CA ARG A 63 4.53 15.44 1.05
C ARG A 63 4.67 16.80 1.73
N ALA A 64 5.89 17.32 1.76
CA ALA A 64 6.15 18.68 2.22
C ALA A 64 5.43 19.69 1.31
N LYS A 65 4.79 20.70 1.91
CA LYS A 65 4.22 21.87 1.24
C LYS A 65 5.17 23.05 1.40
N VAL A 66 5.28 23.83 0.33
CA VAL A 66 6.03 25.09 0.34
C VAL A 66 5.40 26.01 1.39
N THR A 67 6.18 26.41 2.38
CA THR A 67 5.77 27.27 3.49
C THR A 67 6.73 28.46 3.53
N SER A 68 6.22 29.67 3.78
CA SER A 68 7.02 30.90 3.81
C SER A 68 7.73 31.14 5.15
N ALA A 69 7.48 30.32 6.17
CA ALA A 69 8.08 30.45 7.49
C ALA A 69 9.43 29.72 7.56
N GLU A 70 10.45 30.36 8.13
CA GLU A 70 11.85 29.92 8.03
C GLU A 70 12.17 28.61 8.77
N ASN A 71 11.36 28.17 9.74
CA ASN A 71 11.65 27.02 10.61
C ASN A 71 10.52 25.98 10.75
N GLU A 72 9.41 26.13 10.01
CA GLU A 72 8.25 25.25 10.15
C GLU A 72 7.74 24.81 8.78
N GLN A 73 7.63 23.49 8.58
CA GLN A 73 7.13 22.93 7.34
C GLN A 73 5.81 22.19 7.55
N TRP A 74 4.87 22.44 6.66
CA TRP A 74 3.62 21.69 6.61
C TRP A 74 3.77 20.44 5.75
N PHE A 75 3.39 19.29 6.29
CA PHE A 75 3.29 18.04 5.56
C PHE A 75 1.85 17.70 5.27
N GLN A 76 1.56 17.44 4.00
CA GLN A 76 0.27 16.90 3.58
C GLN A 76 0.32 15.37 3.59
N LEU A 77 -0.44 14.77 4.50
CA LEU A 77 -0.64 13.33 4.63
C LEU A 77 -1.93 12.92 3.91
N SER A 78 -1.92 11.74 3.29
CA SER A 78 -3.17 11.09 2.87
C SER A 78 -3.98 10.65 4.10
N MET A 79 -5.27 10.38 3.91
CA MET A 79 -6.10 9.88 5.03
C MET A 79 -5.58 8.54 5.56
N GLU A 80 -5.08 7.67 4.69
CA GLU A 80 -4.51 6.38 5.06
C GLU A 80 -3.20 6.54 5.85
N GLU A 81 -2.33 7.47 5.44
CA GLU A 81 -1.09 7.82 6.14
C GLU A 81 -1.38 8.43 7.53
N ALA A 82 -2.28 9.39 7.59
CA ALA A 82 -2.64 10.09 8.83
C ALA A 82 -3.32 9.14 9.82
N PHE A 83 -4.27 8.33 9.35
CA PHE A 83 -4.93 7.35 10.21
C PHE A 83 -3.95 6.27 10.69
N TYR A 84 -2.94 5.91 9.90
CA TYR A 84 -1.89 4.99 10.36
C TYR A 84 -1.03 5.59 11.47
N LEU A 85 -0.60 6.86 11.32
CA LEU A 85 0.17 7.57 12.35
C LEU A 85 -0.65 7.75 13.64
N TYR A 86 -1.96 8.01 13.51
CA TYR A 86 -2.89 8.16 14.63
C TYR A 86 -3.24 6.83 15.32
N ARG A 87 -3.64 5.79 14.56
CA ARG A 87 -4.20 4.55 15.10
C ARG A 87 -3.16 3.46 15.34
N SER A 88 -2.27 3.24 14.37
CA SER A 88 -1.29 2.14 14.40
C SER A 88 -0.02 2.54 15.15
N LEU A 89 0.48 3.76 14.93
CA LEU A 89 1.67 4.26 15.61
C LEU A 89 1.36 5.09 16.85
N MET A 90 0.12 5.55 17.01
CA MET A 90 -0.35 6.33 18.18
C MET A 90 0.57 7.52 18.50
N CYS A 91 1.03 8.21 17.44
CA CYS A 91 2.07 9.24 17.55
C CYS A 91 1.61 10.65 17.20
N ILE A 92 0.41 10.81 16.67
CA ILE A 92 -0.19 12.12 16.40
C ILE A 92 -1.62 12.17 16.92
N LYS A 93 -2.09 13.38 17.22
CA LYS A 93 -3.51 13.69 17.41
C LYS A 93 -4.08 14.27 16.12
N ILE A 94 -5.38 14.14 15.90
CA ILE A 94 -6.04 14.74 14.73
C ILE A 94 -7.17 15.64 15.22
N ALA A 95 -7.16 16.89 14.78
CA ALA A 95 -8.19 17.86 15.07
C ALA A 95 -8.91 18.35 13.81
N ASP A 96 -10.12 18.83 14.01
CA ASP A 96 -10.92 19.47 12.98
C ASP A 96 -10.57 20.96 12.81
N HIS A 97 -11.36 21.65 11.98
CA HIS A 97 -11.25 23.08 11.72
C HIS A 97 -11.51 23.97 12.95
N ASN A 98 -12.12 23.43 14.01
CA ASN A 98 -12.37 24.13 15.28
C ASN A 98 -11.31 23.82 16.32
N ASP A 99 -10.19 23.21 15.92
CA ASP A 99 -9.11 22.74 16.80
C ASP A 99 -9.59 21.74 17.86
N CYS A 100 -10.70 21.03 17.57
CA CYS A 100 -11.27 20.02 18.45
C CYS A 100 -10.69 18.65 18.10
N GLU A 101 -10.00 18.02 19.05
CA GLU A 101 -9.46 16.67 18.94
C GLU A 101 -10.59 15.68 18.62
N GLN A 102 -10.45 14.96 17.51
CA GLN A 102 -11.47 14.05 17.01
C GLN A 102 -11.38 12.70 17.71
N ASN A 103 -12.53 12.16 18.12
CA ASN A 103 -12.62 10.77 18.55
C ASN A 103 -12.34 9.85 17.34
N ILE A 104 -11.71 8.70 17.57
CA ILE A 104 -11.46 7.68 16.53
C ILE A 104 -12.72 7.35 15.71
N ASN A 105 -13.90 7.29 16.35
CA ASN A 105 -15.16 6.99 15.66
C ASN A 105 -15.64 8.14 14.76
N GLU A 106 -15.42 9.39 15.18
CA GLU A 106 -15.79 10.58 14.41
C GLU A 106 -14.84 10.74 13.22
N LEU A 107 -13.55 10.56 13.46
CA LEU A 107 -12.53 10.57 12.43
C LEU A 107 -12.77 9.48 11.37
N TRP A 108 -13.12 8.27 11.81
CA TRP A 108 -13.47 7.16 10.93
C TRP A 108 -14.67 7.50 10.03
N LYS A 109 -15.75 8.01 10.62
CA LYS A 109 -16.94 8.47 9.88
C LYS A 109 -16.60 9.60 8.91
N TYR A 110 -15.78 10.55 9.32
CA TYR A 110 -15.32 11.64 8.46
C TYR A 110 -14.57 11.09 7.24
N MET A 111 -13.57 10.23 7.44
CA MET A 111 -12.76 9.68 6.35
C MET A 111 -13.60 8.82 5.39
N MET A 112 -14.53 8.01 5.90
CA MET A 112 -15.48 7.25 5.07
C MET A 112 -16.43 8.16 4.28
N SER A 113 -16.91 9.27 4.87
CA SER A 113 -17.76 10.24 4.15
C SER A 113 -17.03 10.91 3.00
N LYS A 114 -15.70 11.02 3.07
CA LYS A 114 -14.85 11.60 2.02
C LYS A 114 -14.40 10.56 0.99
N ARG A 115 -14.22 9.31 1.40
CA ARG A 115 -13.83 8.19 0.55
C ARG A 115 -14.51 6.92 1.03
N GLU A 116 -15.49 6.45 0.26
CA GLU A 116 -16.22 5.23 0.55
C GLU A 116 -15.30 4.00 0.71
N ASN A 117 -14.30 3.87 -0.17
CA ASN A 117 -13.31 2.78 -0.13
C ASN A 117 -12.20 2.97 0.93
N PHE A 118 -12.30 3.97 1.81
CA PHE A 118 -11.28 4.26 2.82
C PHE A 118 -10.96 3.04 3.71
N PRO A 119 -11.93 2.28 4.27
CA PRO A 119 -11.61 1.14 5.14
C PRO A 119 -10.74 0.09 4.44
N VAL A 120 -11.09 -0.23 3.19
CA VAL A 120 -10.39 -1.19 2.33
C VAL A 120 -8.98 -0.70 2.01
N LEU A 121 -8.84 0.57 1.60
CA LEU A 121 -7.54 1.17 1.29
C LEU A 121 -6.65 1.28 2.53
N TYR A 122 -7.21 1.64 3.69
CA TYR A 122 -6.47 1.71 4.93
C TYR A 122 -6.00 0.33 5.41
N LYS A 123 -6.85 -0.70 5.31
CA LYS A 123 -6.44 -2.08 5.64
C LYS A 123 -5.28 -2.53 4.75
N ALA A 124 -5.34 -2.27 3.45
CA ALA A 124 -4.24 -2.57 2.54
C ALA A 124 -2.97 -1.77 2.88
N TYR A 125 -3.10 -0.48 3.15
CA TYR A 125 -1.98 0.40 3.52
C TYR A 125 -1.29 -0.05 4.81
N SER A 126 -2.08 -0.29 5.87
CA SER A 126 -1.58 -0.73 7.17
C SER A 126 -0.93 -2.12 7.10
N HIS A 127 -1.48 -3.04 6.29
CA HIS A 127 -0.91 -4.36 6.03
C HIS A 127 0.44 -4.30 5.32
N LEU A 128 0.61 -3.40 4.34
CA LEU A 128 1.91 -3.19 3.71
C LEU A 128 2.92 -2.57 4.68
N ARG A 129 2.49 -1.58 5.47
CA ARG A 129 3.35 -0.92 6.48
C ARG A 129 3.76 -1.87 7.60
N SER A 130 2.90 -2.79 8.05
CA SER A 130 3.26 -3.79 9.06
C SER A 130 4.32 -4.79 8.56
N LYS A 131 4.37 -5.01 7.25
CA LYS A 131 5.45 -5.74 6.56
C LYS A 131 6.66 -4.88 6.20
N ASN A 132 6.77 -3.68 6.78
CA ASN A 132 7.87 -2.73 6.60
C ASN A 132 8.06 -2.22 5.15
N TRP A 133 7.00 -2.23 4.33
CA TRP A 133 7.05 -1.59 3.02
C TRP A 133 6.92 -0.08 3.14
N VAL A 134 7.70 0.66 2.34
CA VAL A 134 7.41 2.07 2.07
C VAL A 134 6.30 2.13 1.03
N VAL A 135 5.16 2.72 1.41
CA VAL A 135 3.95 2.80 0.58
C VAL A 135 3.75 4.22 0.09
N ARG A 136 3.56 4.41 -1.22
CA ARG A 136 3.24 5.71 -1.83
C ARG A 136 2.04 5.59 -2.76
N SER A 137 1.41 6.72 -3.08
CA SER A 137 0.30 6.76 -4.06
C SER A 137 0.73 6.16 -5.41
N GLY A 138 -0.11 5.26 -5.94
CA GLY A 138 0.12 4.58 -7.21
C GLY A 138 -0.53 5.24 -8.43
N SER A 139 -1.11 6.44 -8.28
CA SER A 139 -1.94 7.08 -9.31
C SER A 139 -1.24 7.26 -10.66
N GLN A 140 0.07 7.52 -10.65
CA GLN A 140 0.90 7.62 -11.86
C GLN A 140 0.98 6.32 -12.68
N TYR A 141 0.64 5.18 -12.08
CA TYR A 141 0.69 3.85 -12.69
C TYR A 141 -0.70 3.21 -12.82
N GLY A 142 -1.77 3.95 -12.56
CA GLY A 142 -3.15 3.43 -12.64
C GLY A 142 -3.51 2.41 -11.55
N VAL A 143 -2.74 2.38 -10.45
CA VAL A 143 -2.94 1.48 -9.30
C VAL A 143 -3.13 2.30 -8.02
N ASP A 144 -3.51 1.66 -6.92
CA ASP A 144 -3.81 2.36 -5.66
C ASP A 144 -2.54 2.79 -4.95
N PHE A 145 -1.57 1.86 -4.83
CA PHE A 145 -0.28 2.12 -4.19
C PHE A 145 0.90 1.60 -5.00
N VAL A 146 2.09 2.08 -4.68
CA VAL A 146 3.36 1.47 -5.05
C VAL A 146 4.16 1.17 -3.78
N ALA A 147 4.78 0.00 -3.74
CA ALA A 147 5.54 -0.46 -2.58
C ALA A 147 7.04 -0.54 -2.89
N TYR A 148 7.84 0.02 -2.00
CA TYR A 148 9.31 0.02 -2.07
C TYR A 148 9.88 -0.70 -0.84
N ARG A 149 10.97 -1.44 -1.04
CA ARG A 149 11.73 -2.05 0.07
C ARG A 149 12.45 -1.02 0.93
N HIS A 150 12.85 0.09 0.32
CA HIS A 150 13.62 1.17 0.94
C HIS A 150 13.17 2.53 0.36
N HIS A 151 13.83 3.61 0.77
CA HIS A 151 13.53 4.96 0.32
C HIS A 151 13.47 5.06 -1.23
N PRO A 152 12.44 5.68 -1.84
CA PRO A 152 12.27 5.79 -3.30
C PRO A 152 13.43 6.47 -4.04
N ALA A 153 14.29 7.23 -3.35
CA ALA A 153 15.50 7.80 -3.95
C ALA A 153 16.60 6.74 -4.20
N LEU A 154 16.59 5.63 -3.46
CA LEU A 154 17.64 4.61 -3.49
C LEU A 154 17.24 3.39 -4.34
N VAL A 155 15.96 3.05 -4.35
CA VAL A 155 15.45 1.82 -4.99
C VAL A 155 14.23 2.12 -5.87
N HIS A 156 14.06 1.38 -6.95
CA HIS A 156 12.79 1.36 -7.69
C HIS A 156 11.73 0.61 -6.90
N SER A 157 10.45 0.99 -7.05
CA SER A 157 9.37 0.21 -6.43
C SER A 157 9.37 -1.21 -6.99
N GLU A 158 9.03 -2.15 -6.13
CA GLU A 158 8.91 -3.55 -6.53
C GLU A 158 7.50 -3.84 -7.02
N TYR A 159 6.51 -3.40 -6.24
CA TYR A 159 5.11 -3.66 -6.54
C TYR A 159 4.36 -2.42 -7.00
N ALA A 160 3.55 -2.63 -8.03
CA ALA A 160 2.37 -1.82 -8.30
C ALA A 160 1.18 -2.53 -7.65
N VAL A 161 0.53 -1.88 -6.68
CA VAL A 161 -0.43 -2.51 -5.79
C VAL A 161 -1.85 -2.09 -6.16
N LEU A 162 -2.65 -3.08 -6.53
CA LEU A 162 -4.08 -2.90 -6.74
C LEU A 162 -4.85 -3.49 -5.55
N VAL A 163 -5.74 -2.70 -4.97
CA VAL A 163 -6.57 -3.12 -3.84
C VAL A 163 -7.95 -3.47 -4.35
N LEU A 164 -8.35 -4.71 -4.14
CA LEU A 164 -9.69 -5.21 -4.39
C LEU A 164 -10.38 -5.44 -3.06
N SER A 165 -11.68 -5.21 -3.02
CA SER A 165 -12.53 -5.73 -1.96
C SER A 165 -13.31 -6.90 -2.50
N SER A 166 -13.45 -7.95 -1.70
CA SER A 166 -14.43 -9.01 -1.89
C SER A 166 -15.28 -9.10 -0.62
N ALA A 167 -16.55 -8.71 -0.70
CA ALA A 167 -17.51 -9.11 0.32
C ALA A 167 -17.63 -10.65 0.28
N ARG A 168 -17.78 -11.30 1.44
CA ARG A 168 -18.03 -12.75 1.51
C ARG A 168 -19.27 -13.19 0.70
N ASN A 169 -20.15 -12.25 0.37
CA ASN A 169 -21.37 -12.45 -0.41
C ASN A 169 -21.19 -12.21 -1.93
N GLY A 170 -19.97 -11.97 -2.41
CA GLY A 170 -19.64 -11.95 -3.84
C GLY A 170 -19.66 -10.59 -4.53
N THR A 171 -19.94 -9.49 -3.82
CA THR A 171 -19.80 -8.13 -4.38
C THR A 171 -18.36 -7.68 -4.23
N SER A 172 -17.62 -7.64 -5.35
CA SER A 172 -16.28 -7.07 -5.41
C SER A 172 -16.29 -5.65 -5.96
N ASN A 173 -15.38 -4.82 -5.45
CA ASN A 173 -15.08 -3.52 -6.06
C ASN A 173 -14.76 -3.71 -7.54
N GLY A 174 -15.39 -2.90 -8.41
CA GLY A 174 -15.55 -3.19 -9.84
C GLY A 174 -14.33 -3.08 -10.75
N ARG A 175 -13.13 -3.37 -10.24
CA ARG A 175 -11.87 -3.37 -10.99
C ARG A 175 -11.45 -4.80 -11.31
N LEU A 176 -10.77 -4.98 -12.45
CA LEU A 176 -10.33 -6.28 -12.94
C LEU A 176 -11.49 -7.28 -13.14
N ARG A 177 -12.65 -6.81 -13.61
CA ARG A 177 -13.80 -7.71 -13.87
C ARG A 177 -13.66 -8.47 -15.18
N VAL A 178 -12.98 -7.87 -16.15
CA VAL A 178 -12.80 -8.44 -17.49
C VAL A 178 -11.32 -8.60 -17.81
N TRP A 179 -11.02 -9.55 -18.69
CA TRP A 179 -9.64 -9.88 -19.07
C TRP A 179 -8.86 -8.67 -19.63
N SER A 180 -9.54 -7.78 -20.35
CA SER A 180 -8.92 -6.56 -20.88
C SER A 180 -8.35 -5.66 -19.78
N ASP A 181 -8.97 -5.63 -18.60
CA ASP A 181 -8.47 -4.85 -17.47
C ASP A 181 -7.12 -5.38 -16.99
N PHE A 182 -7.00 -6.72 -16.87
CA PHE A 182 -5.75 -7.37 -16.52
C PHE A 182 -4.67 -7.10 -17.55
N GLN A 183 -4.98 -7.23 -18.83
CA GLN A 183 -4.03 -6.97 -19.91
C GLN A 183 -3.54 -5.50 -19.90
N CYS A 184 -4.46 -4.55 -19.70
CA CYS A 184 -4.13 -3.15 -19.59
C CYS A 184 -3.18 -2.90 -18.41
N ILE A 185 -3.51 -3.41 -17.23
CA ILE A 185 -2.71 -3.15 -16.03
C ILE A 185 -1.35 -3.85 -16.07
N LEU A 186 -1.28 -5.06 -16.63
CA LEU A 186 -0.01 -5.77 -16.84
C LEU A 186 0.87 -5.06 -17.86
N ARG A 187 0.28 -4.44 -18.89
CA ARG A 187 1.02 -3.63 -19.85
C ARG A 187 1.59 -2.37 -19.19
N LEU A 188 0.80 -1.69 -18.36
CA LEU A 188 1.22 -0.51 -17.60
C LEU A 188 2.32 -0.84 -16.57
N CYS A 189 2.20 -1.95 -15.85
CA CYS A 189 3.20 -2.37 -14.86
C CYS A 189 4.49 -2.86 -15.53
N GLY A 190 4.35 -3.65 -16.61
CA GLY A 190 5.47 -4.22 -17.34
C GLY A 190 6.36 -3.18 -18.02
N SER A 191 5.80 -2.08 -18.54
CA SER A 191 6.59 -1.01 -19.18
C SER A 191 7.56 -0.32 -18.22
N VAL A 192 7.26 -0.32 -16.93
CA VAL A 192 8.07 0.27 -15.87
C VAL A 192 8.71 -0.79 -14.95
N ALA A 193 8.71 -2.04 -15.42
CA ALA A 193 9.27 -3.21 -14.76
C ALA A 193 8.81 -3.36 -13.29
N LYS A 194 7.52 -3.13 -13.02
CA LYS A 194 6.90 -3.36 -11.71
C LYS A 194 6.10 -4.66 -11.75
N THR A 195 6.13 -5.39 -10.65
CA THR A 195 5.30 -6.58 -10.49
C THR A 195 3.93 -6.16 -9.97
N LEU A 196 2.85 -6.67 -10.56
CA LEU A 196 1.51 -6.38 -10.06
C LEU A 196 1.25 -7.20 -8.79
N LEU A 197 0.94 -6.51 -7.70
CA LEU A 197 0.47 -7.12 -6.45
C LEU A 197 -1.01 -6.79 -6.29
N VAL A 198 -1.85 -7.80 -6.29
CA VAL A 198 -3.26 -7.67 -5.97
C VAL A 198 -3.45 -7.98 -4.49
N LEU A 199 -3.97 -7.02 -3.74
CA LEU A 199 -4.39 -7.20 -2.36
C LEU A 199 -5.91 -7.33 -2.34
N ASN A 200 -6.40 -8.53 -2.05
CA ASN A 200 -7.83 -8.78 -1.90
C ASN A 200 -8.21 -8.67 -0.42
N ILE A 201 -8.99 -7.65 -0.08
CA ILE A 201 -9.50 -7.40 1.26
C ILE A 201 -10.84 -8.12 1.40
N ILE A 202 -10.89 -9.08 2.31
CA ILE A 202 -12.09 -9.87 2.57
C ILE A 202 -12.86 -9.17 3.70
N GLU A 203 -13.98 -8.56 3.34
CA GLU A 203 -14.84 -7.81 4.27
C GLU A 203 -15.86 -8.74 4.95
N ASP A 204 -16.05 -8.56 6.25
CA ASP A 204 -17.19 -9.13 6.97
C ASP A 204 -18.38 -8.16 6.93
N ASN A 205 -19.56 -8.68 6.55
CA ASN A 205 -20.74 -7.89 6.17
C ASN A 205 -21.35 -6.98 7.26
N SER A 206 -20.83 -6.98 8.50
CA SER A 206 -21.50 -6.37 9.66
C SER A 206 -20.90 -5.07 10.18
N CYS A 207 -19.75 -4.61 9.66
CA CYS A 207 -18.90 -3.72 10.47
C CYS A 207 -18.34 -2.46 9.77
N ALA A 208 -18.99 -1.91 8.74
CA ALA A 208 -18.48 -0.66 8.13
C ALA A 208 -18.51 0.56 9.08
N ALA A 209 -19.33 0.54 10.14
CA ALA A 209 -19.60 1.72 10.97
C ALA A 209 -18.53 2.07 12.02
N SER A 210 -17.67 1.11 12.41
CA SER A 210 -16.66 1.32 13.46
C SER A 210 -15.27 0.85 13.04
N PRO A 211 -14.20 1.53 13.51
CA PRO A 211 -12.81 1.18 13.15
C PRO A 211 -12.36 -0.19 13.69
N SER A 212 -13.09 -0.80 14.62
CA SER A 212 -12.84 -2.17 15.10
C SER A 212 -13.01 -3.24 14.01
N CYS A 213 -13.74 -2.95 12.93
CA CYS A 213 -13.92 -3.86 11.80
C CYS A 213 -12.62 -4.26 11.11
N LEU A 214 -11.61 -3.40 11.19
CA LEU A 214 -10.33 -3.62 10.56
C LEU A 214 -9.62 -4.88 11.07
N GLU A 215 -9.92 -5.31 12.29
CA GLU A 215 -9.35 -6.54 12.87
C GLU A 215 -9.95 -7.80 12.24
N SER A 216 -11.21 -7.74 11.80
CA SER A 216 -11.88 -8.88 11.17
C SER A 216 -11.56 -9.02 9.68
N TYR A 217 -11.08 -7.95 9.04
CA TYR A 217 -10.76 -7.97 7.62
C TYR A 217 -9.57 -8.90 7.32
N GLY A 218 -9.81 -9.87 6.44
CA GLY A 218 -8.78 -10.72 5.87
C GLY A 218 -8.02 -10.01 4.74
N VAL A 219 -6.74 -10.34 4.56
CA VAL A 219 -5.93 -9.85 3.44
C VAL A 219 -5.33 -11.04 2.72
N GLU A 220 -5.68 -11.20 1.45
CA GLU A 220 -5.08 -12.18 0.55
C GLU A 220 -4.17 -11.47 -0.46
N GLU A 221 -2.92 -11.90 -0.53
CA GLU A 221 -1.93 -11.35 -1.46
C GLU A 221 -1.81 -12.25 -2.69
N ARG A 222 -1.85 -11.65 -3.87
CA ARG A 222 -1.59 -12.37 -5.13
C ARG A 222 -0.66 -11.57 -5.99
N THR A 223 0.49 -12.16 -6.32
CA THR A 223 1.41 -11.59 -7.29
C THR A 223 1.03 -12.05 -8.69
N ILE A 224 0.91 -11.12 -9.63
CA ILE A 224 0.58 -11.40 -11.02
C ILE A 224 1.76 -10.98 -11.89
N THR A 225 2.30 -11.94 -12.64
CA THR A 225 3.41 -11.72 -13.57
C THR A 225 2.98 -12.02 -15.00
N ARG A 226 3.70 -11.44 -15.97
CA ARG A 226 3.46 -11.71 -17.38
C ARG A 226 3.73 -13.19 -17.65
N TRP A 227 2.81 -13.83 -18.35
CA TRP A 227 3.02 -15.16 -18.90
C TRP A 227 4.21 -15.17 -19.87
N SER A 228 5.18 -16.06 -19.63
CA SER A 228 6.35 -16.24 -20.49
C SER A 228 6.24 -17.58 -21.24
N PRO A 229 6.15 -17.58 -22.58
CA PRO A 229 6.08 -18.82 -23.36
C PRO A 229 7.25 -19.77 -23.07
N GLU A 230 8.44 -19.23 -22.83
CA GLU A 230 9.67 -20.00 -22.58
C GLU A 230 9.62 -20.78 -21.26
N GLN A 231 8.96 -20.23 -20.23
CA GLN A 231 8.82 -20.89 -18.92
C GLN A 231 7.70 -21.93 -18.91
N CYS A 232 6.80 -21.86 -19.90
CA CYS A 232 5.63 -22.75 -20.03
C CYS A 232 5.79 -23.78 -21.15
N ARG A 233 6.98 -23.88 -21.76
CA ARG A 233 7.29 -24.94 -22.73
C ARG A 233 7.47 -26.26 -21.99
N GLU A 234 6.81 -27.31 -22.47
CA GLU A 234 6.97 -28.67 -21.94
C GLU A 234 8.47 -29.04 -21.89
N GLY A 235 8.93 -29.52 -20.73
CA GLY A 235 10.33 -29.94 -20.49
C GLY A 235 11.15 -29.08 -19.51
N VAL A 236 10.69 -27.87 -19.14
CA VAL A 236 11.40 -27.03 -18.13
C VAL A 236 10.90 -27.29 -16.70
N ALA A 237 9.66 -27.78 -16.54
CA ALA A 237 9.05 -28.04 -15.24
C ALA A 237 9.63 -29.25 -14.48
N GLU A 238 10.37 -30.14 -15.16
CA GLU A 238 10.93 -31.36 -14.54
C GLU A 238 12.19 -31.12 -13.70
N LYS A 239 12.86 -29.96 -13.85
CA LYS A 239 14.12 -29.66 -13.14
C LYS A 239 13.98 -28.82 -11.87
N ASN A 240 12.78 -28.32 -11.55
CA ASN A 240 12.53 -27.51 -10.36
C ASN A 240 11.41 -28.16 -9.52
N SER A 241 11.79 -28.81 -8.42
CA SER A 241 10.87 -29.46 -7.47
C SER A 241 9.84 -28.50 -6.85
N ASP A 242 10.11 -27.20 -6.86
CA ASP A 242 9.26 -26.15 -6.28
C ASP A 242 8.10 -25.69 -7.20
N LEU A 243 8.05 -26.16 -8.46
CA LEU A 243 7.01 -25.81 -9.43
C LEU A 243 5.85 -26.81 -9.51
N ARG A 244 5.85 -27.87 -8.68
CA ARG A 244 4.91 -29.00 -8.80
C ARG A 244 3.46 -28.75 -8.34
N ARG A 245 3.06 -27.52 -7.99
CA ARG A 245 1.67 -27.25 -7.54
C ARG A 245 0.72 -26.62 -8.57
N SER A 246 1.13 -26.35 -9.81
CA SER A 246 0.25 -25.66 -10.79
C SER A 246 -0.04 -26.40 -12.09
N ALA A 247 0.10 -27.72 -12.17
CA ALA A 247 -0.25 -28.48 -13.38
C ALA A 247 -1.38 -29.47 -13.10
N PHE A 248 -2.63 -29.00 -13.13
CA PHE A 248 -3.80 -29.88 -13.19
C PHE A 248 -4.28 -29.99 -14.65
N LYS A 249 -4.47 -31.23 -15.14
CA LYS A 249 -4.97 -31.52 -16.49
C LYS A 249 -6.47 -31.18 -16.57
N PRO A 250 -6.96 -30.42 -17.57
CA PRO A 250 -8.36 -30.02 -17.63
C PRO A 250 -9.20 -30.92 -18.54
N THR A 251 -10.34 -31.35 -18.02
CA THR A 251 -11.57 -31.60 -18.79
C THR A 251 -12.53 -30.45 -18.50
N ALA A 252 -12.94 -29.72 -19.55
CA ALA A 252 -13.87 -28.57 -19.71
C ALA A 252 -14.79 -28.10 -18.54
N PRO A 253 -15.24 -26.81 -18.46
CA PRO A 253 -15.40 -25.82 -19.54
C PRO A 253 -14.70 -24.45 -19.34
N ALA A 254 -13.84 -24.17 -20.33
CA ALA A 254 -13.25 -22.96 -20.93
C ALA A 254 -13.23 -21.54 -20.32
N ALA A 255 -14.04 -21.13 -19.34
CA ALA A 255 -14.03 -19.73 -18.88
C ALA A 255 -13.38 -19.54 -17.50
N LYS A 256 -13.52 -20.52 -16.61
CA LYS A 256 -12.92 -20.50 -15.27
C LYS A 256 -11.46 -20.98 -15.27
N ALA A 257 -11.08 -21.75 -16.29
CA ALA A 257 -9.75 -22.35 -16.44
C ALA A 257 -8.66 -21.38 -16.89
N VAL A 258 -9.00 -20.27 -17.56
CA VAL A 258 -8.02 -19.31 -18.09
C VAL A 258 -7.39 -18.47 -16.97
N VAL A 259 -8.14 -18.21 -15.89
CA VAL A 259 -7.61 -17.48 -14.72
C VAL A 259 -6.54 -18.31 -14.00
N ASP A 260 -6.74 -19.62 -13.90
CA ASP A 260 -5.78 -20.54 -13.24
C ASP A 260 -4.68 -21.04 -14.19
N GLN A 261 -4.87 -21.03 -15.51
CA GLN A 261 -3.86 -21.49 -16.48
C GLN A 261 -2.80 -20.44 -16.86
N PHE A 262 -3.06 -19.14 -16.69
CA PHE A 262 -2.19 -18.10 -17.26
C PHE A 262 -1.53 -17.17 -16.25
N LEU A 263 -1.97 -17.19 -14.99
CA LEU A 263 -1.35 -16.41 -13.91
C LEU A 263 -0.61 -17.36 -12.96
N ILE A 264 0.70 -17.18 -12.80
CA ILE A 264 1.40 -17.79 -11.68
C ILE A 264 0.96 -17.03 -10.42
N VAL A 265 -0.12 -17.47 -9.81
CA VAL A 265 -0.56 -16.99 -8.49
C VAL A 265 0.35 -17.67 -7.46
N ARG A 266 1.29 -16.89 -6.91
CA ARG A 266 2.02 -17.32 -5.71
C ARG A 266 1.25 -16.82 -4.49
N HIS A 267 0.79 -17.76 -3.66
CA HIS A 267 0.29 -17.52 -2.31
C HIS A 267 1.46 -17.31 -1.34
#